data_AF-A0A444IRX4-F1
#
_entry.id   AF-A0A444IRX4-F1
#
_cell.length_a   1.000
_cell.length_b   1.000
_cell.length_c   1.000
_cell.angle_alpha   90.00
_cell.angle_beta   90.00
_cell.angle_gamma   90.00
#
_symmetry.space_group_name_H-M   'P 1'
#
loop_
_entity.id
_entity.type
_entity.pdbx_description
1 polymer ?
#
loop_
_entity_poly.entity_id
_entity_poly.type
_entity_poly.pdbx_seq_one_letter_code
_entity_poly.pdbx_strand_id
1 'polypeptide(L)'
;PRLIFSGLEEVGQVPGRLERVLLPGVSEEEQPCVLVDYAHTPDALKNVLQTLQALAEGQLICVFGCGGDRDQGKRPLMGAVAAECASISIVTSDNPRSEDPEDIIQQVAQGAASIGAVELTIEELFGDQAVRYGDFPGFVCLEDRKTAVHAACVLAGPGDIVLLAGKGHEDYQVIGQERIFFDDRVEGLNGLLRWTIPHLLKALQGGTIIQHGKQTGLFGQISTDTRTWYKGIFLSPWPVKILTAMIIFRLRQRPGLRCLLSSRKC
;
A
#
# COMPACT_ATOMS: atom_id res chain seq x y z
N PRO A 1 -5.76 -17.02 -37.94
CA PRO A 1 -5.21 -17.49 -36.63
C PRO A 1 -3.82 -16.92 -36.31
N ARG A 2 -2.76 -17.19 -37.10
CA ARG A 2 -1.39 -16.71 -36.80
C ARG A 2 -1.27 -15.18 -36.64
N LEU A 3 -1.87 -14.41 -37.55
CA LEU A 3 -1.89 -12.94 -37.46
C LEU A 3 -2.59 -12.43 -36.19
N ILE A 4 -3.60 -13.16 -35.70
CA ILE A 4 -4.31 -12.80 -34.47
C ILE A 4 -3.40 -13.07 -33.26
N PHE A 5 -2.70 -14.21 -33.23
CA PHE A 5 -1.73 -14.51 -32.17
C PHE A 5 -0.60 -13.49 -32.11
N SER A 6 0.06 -13.20 -33.23
CA SER A 6 1.13 -12.20 -33.28
C SER A 6 0.63 -10.81 -32.88
N GLY A 7 -0.57 -10.43 -33.30
CA GLY A 7 -1.19 -9.19 -32.85
C GLY A 7 -1.44 -9.15 -31.34
N LEU A 8 -1.90 -10.25 -30.73
CA LEU A 8 -2.11 -10.34 -29.28
C LEU A 8 -0.81 -10.32 -28.48
N GLU A 9 0.28 -10.89 -29.00
CA GLU A 9 1.62 -10.83 -28.38
C GLU A 9 2.21 -9.41 -28.38
N GLU A 10 1.82 -8.57 -29.34
CA GLU A 10 2.28 -7.18 -29.46
C GLU A 10 1.44 -6.18 -28.67
N VAL A 11 0.26 -6.58 -28.16
CA VAL A 11 -0.60 -5.69 -27.36
C VAL A 11 0.07 -5.44 -26.02
N GLY A 12 0.54 -4.21 -25.84
CA GLY A 12 1.04 -3.73 -24.56
C GLY A 12 -0.05 -3.62 -23.48
N GLN A 13 0.40 -3.44 -22.25
CA GLN A 13 -0.49 -3.21 -21.11
C GLN A 13 -1.30 -1.92 -21.28
N VAL A 14 -2.61 -2.01 -21.07
CA VAL A 14 -3.48 -0.83 -21.06
C VAL A 14 -3.26 -0.08 -19.74
N PRO A 15 -2.89 1.23 -19.77
CA PRO A 15 -2.63 1.98 -18.56
C PRO A 15 -3.83 1.98 -17.60
N GLY A 16 -3.58 1.67 -16.33
CA GLY A 16 -4.59 1.61 -15.27
C GLY A 16 -5.63 0.50 -15.43
N ARG A 17 -5.29 -0.60 -16.12
CA ARG A 17 -6.12 -1.81 -16.23
C ARG A 17 -5.28 -3.03 -15.89
N LEU A 18 -5.45 -3.53 -14.67
CA LEU A 18 -4.54 -4.51 -14.05
C LEU A 18 -3.08 -4.20 -14.37
N GLU A 19 -2.70 -2.93 -14.24
CA GLU A 19 -1.37 -2.43 -14.53
C GLU A 19 -0.41 -2.89 -13.43
N ARG A 20 0.63 -3.66 -13.80
CA ARG A 20 1.50 -4.30 -12.80
C ARG A 20 2.64 -3.37 -12.43
N VAL A 21 2.80 -3.17 -11.13
CA VAL A 21 3.88 -2.38 -10.55
C VAL A 21 4.95 -3.34 -10.05
N LEU A 22 6.17 -3.20 -10.56
CA LEU A 22 7.30 -4.07 -10.22
C LEU A 22 8.43 -3.26 -9.59
N LEU A 23 9.02 -3.81 -8.54
CA LEU A 23 10.25 -3.30 -7.98
C LEU A 23 11.44 -3.72 -8.87
N PRO A 24 12.19 -2.77 -9.45
CA PRO A 24 13.31 -3.11 -10.32
C PRO A 24 14.41 -3.86 -9.56
N GLY A 25 14.93 -4.93 -10.17
CA GLY A 25 16.06 -5.70 -9.62
C GLY A 25 15.69 -6.76 -8.58
N VAL A 26 14.40 -6.95 -8.31
CA VAL A 26 13.87 -8.09 -7.52
C VAL A 26 13.09 -8.98 -8.47
N SER A 27 13.21 -10.31 -8.33
CA SER A 27 12.42 -11.23 -9.15
C SER A 27 10.93 -11.12 -8.81
N GLU A 28 10.04 -11.45 -9.74
CA GLU A 28 8.59 -11.36 -9.49
C GLU A 28 8.13 -12.31 -8.37
N GLU A 29 8.81 -13.45 -8.23
CA GLU A 29 8.53 -14.47 -7.22
C GLU A 29 8.99 -14.07 -5.80
N GLU A 30 9.85 -13.05 -5.67
CA GLU A 30 10.40 -12.57 -4.39
C GLU A 30 9.70 -11.31 -3.87
N GLN A 31 8.67 -10.82 -4.55
CA GLN A 31 7.92 -9.62 -4.19
C GLN A 31 6.40 -9.87 -4.28
N PRO A 32 5.56 -9.08 -3.57
CA PRO A 32 4.13 -9.16 -3.77
C PRO A 32 3.73 -8.65 -5.16
N CYS A 33 2.63 -9.17 -5.70
CA CYS A 33 2.08 -8.73 -6.98
C CYS A 33 1.19 -7.49 -6.76
N VAL A 34 1.70 -6.30 -7.10
CA VAL A 34 0.95 -5.05 -6.99
C VAL A 34 0.32 -4.68 -8.34
N LEU A 35 -1.00 -4.50 -8.36
CA LEU A 35 -1.80 -4.23 -9.55
C LEU A 35 -2.62 -2.95 -9.39
N VAL A 36 -2.64 -2.10 -10.41
CA VAL A 36 -3.44 -0.86 -10.44
C VAL A 36 -4.59 -1.02 -11.44
N ASP A 37 -5.82 -0.78 -10.97
CA ASP A 37 -7.02 -0.88 -11.80
C ASP A 37 -7.98 0.31 -11.58
N TYR A 38 -8.76 0.63 -12.61
CA TYR A 38 -9.76 1.71 -12.59
C TYR A 38 -11.12 1.28 -12.06
N ALA A 39 -11.27 0.05 -11.59
CA ALA A 39 -12.52 -0.45 -11.01
C ALA A 39 -13.04 0.48 -9.90
N HIS A 40 -14.04 1.29 -10.23
CA HIS A 40 -14.66 2.28 -9.35
C HIS A 40 -16.18 2.11 -9.25
N THR A 41 -16.71 0.97 -9.70
CA THR A 41 -18.11 0.55 -9.57
C THR A 41 -18.15 -0.81 -8.87
N PRO A 42 -19.27 -1.17 -8.20
CA PRO A 42 -19.38 -2.46 -7.51
C PRO A 42 -19.13 -3.65 -8.45
N ASP A 43 -19.72 -3.64 -9.65
CA ASP A 43 -19.57 -4.72 -10.63
C ASP A 43 -18.13 -4.84 -11.16
N ALA A 44 -17.49 -3.71 -11.48
CA ALA A 44 -16.12 -3.71 -11.95
C ALA A 44 -15.16 -4.22 -10.86
N LEU A 45 -15.37 -3.77 -9.61
CA LEU A 45 -14.59 -4.18 -8.45
C LEU A 45 -14.78 -5.68 -8.17
N LYS A 46 -16.01 -6.18 -8.25
CA LYS A 46 -16.32 -7.60 -8.09
C LYS A 46 -15.61 -8.45 -9.14
N ASN A 47 -15.73 -8.08 -10.42
CA ASN A 47 -15.15 -8.84 -11.52
C ASN A 47 -13.62 -8.93 -11.40
N VAL A 48 -12.95 -7.81 -11.07
CA VAL A 48 -11.50 -7.81 -10.91
C VAL A 48 -11.07 -8.61 -9.69
N LEU A 49 -11.74 -8.45 -8.54
CA LEU A 49 -11.40 -9.18 -7.32
C LEU A 49 -11.62 -10.68 -7.48
N GLN A 50 -12.72 -11.13 -8.09
CA GLN A 50 -12.97 -12.55 -8.35
C GLN A 50 -11.93 -13.15 -9.30
N THR A 51 -11.50 -12.38 -10.31
CA THR A 51 -10.42 -12.82 -11.21
C THR A 51 -9.12 -12.99 -10.45
N LEU A 52 -8.75 -12.02 -9.61
CA LEU A 52 -7.51 -12.05 -8.82
C LEU A 52 -7.56 -13.10 -7.71
N GLN A 53 -8.71 -13.33 -7.09
CA GLN A 53 -8.89 -14.35 -6.07
C GLN A 53 -8.58 -15.75 -6.62
N ALA A 54 -8.90 -16.03 -7.89
CA ALA A 54 -8.56 -17.28 -8.55
C ALA A 54 -7.06 -17.41 -8.90
N LEU A 55 -6.30 -16.31 -8.85
CA LEU A 55 -4.87 -16.26 -9.19
C LEU A 55 -3.97 -16.12 -7.97
N ALA A 56 -4.49 -15.60 -6.84
CA ALA A 56 -3.73 -15.40 -5.62
C ALA A 56 -3.33 -16.75 -5.01
N GLU A 57 -2.03 -16.93 -4.75
CA GLU A 57 -1.51 -18.08 -3.99
C GLU A 57 -1.55 -17.81 -2.48
N GLY A 58 -1.44 -16.53 -2.11
CA GLY A 58 -1.56 -16.04 -0.73
C GLY A 58 -2.78 -15.14 -0.52
N GLN A 59 -2.55 -14.00 0.09
CA GLN A 59 -3.58 -13.02 0.44
C GLN A 59 -3.95 -12.13 -0.75
N LEU A 60 -5.23 -11.80 -0.86
CA LEU A 60 -5.71 -10.73 -1.74
C LEU A 60 -6.05 -9.50 -0.91
N ILE A 61 -5.25 -8.45 -1.03
CA ILE A 61 -5.42 -7.18 -0.32
C ILE A 61 -5.95 -6.15 -1.30
N CYS A 62 -7.09 -5.52 -0.99
CA CYS A 62 -7.72 -4.53 -1.86
C CYS A 62 -7.69 -3.14 -1.21
N VAL A 63 -7.03 -2.18 -1.85
CA VAL A 63 -7.05 -0.76 -1.48
C VAL A 63 -7.98 -0.02 -2.42
N PHE A 64 -9.01 0.64 -1.89
CA PHE A 64 -9.98 1.36 -2.71
C PHE A 64 -10.68 2.48 -1.93
N GLY A 65 -11.30 3.38 -2.69
CA GLY A 65 -12.12 4.46 -2.15
C GLY A 65 -13.30 4.77 -3.05
N CYS A 66 -14.10 5.74 -2.65
CA CYS A 66 -15.19 6.28 -3.46
C CYS A 66 -15.01 7.78 -3.68
N GLY A 67 -15.47 8.28 -4.82
CA GLY A 67 -15.49 9.71 -5.10
C GLY A 67 -16.64 10.43 -4.36
N GLY A 68 -16.38 11.63 -3.87
CA GLY A 68 -17.40 12.57 -3.38
C GLY A 68 -18.12 13.30 -4.51
N ASP A 69 -19.18 14.04 -4.18
CA ASP A 69 -20.08 14.78 -5.07
C ASP A 69 -20.61 13.95 -6.26
N ARG A 70 -20.78 12.65 -6.03
CA ARG A 70 -21.15 11.65 -7.04
C ARG A 70 -22.13 10.64 -6.46
N ASP A 71 -22.33 9.54 -7.19
CA ASP A 71 -23.16 8.43 -6.75
C ASP A 71 -22.70 7.89 -5.38
N GLN A 72 -23.52 8.15 -4.36
CA GLN A 72 -23.33 7.66 -3.00
C GLN A 72 -23.88 6.23 -2.85
N GLY A 73 -24.83 5.81 -3.68
CA GLY A 73 -25.49 4.51 -3.61
C GLY A 73 -24.53 3.34 -3.81
N LYS A 74 -23.44 3.55 -4.56
CA LYS A 74 -22.40 2.54 -4.75
C LYS A 74 -21.49 2.34 -3.54
N ARG A 75 -21.39 3.30 -2.61
CA ARG A 75 -20.41 3.27 -1.50
C ARG A 75 -20.53 2.01 -0.64
N PRO A 76 -21.70 1.71 -0.02
CA PRO A 76 -21.85 0.48 0.75
C PRO A 76 -21.74 -0.78 -0.12
N LEU A 77 -22.17 -0.74 -1.39
CA LEU A 77 -22.06 -1.88 -2.29
C LEU A 77 -20.59 -2.23 -2.59
N MET A 78 -19.74 -1.23 -2.80
CA MET A 78 -18.29 -1.44 -2.99
C MET A 78 -17.64 -1.98 -1.72
N GLY A 79 -18.03 -1.48 -0.54
CA GLY A 79 -17.59 -2.01 0.75
C GLY A 79 -17.89 -3.49 0.94
N ALA A 80 -19.13 -3.89 0.67
CA ALA A 80 -19.56 -5.28 0.77
C ALA A 80 -18.81 -6.18 -0.23
N VAL A 81 -18.72 -5.78 -1.49
CA VAL A 81 -18.02 -6.56 -2.53
C VAL A 81 -16.55 -6.76 -2.21
N ALA A 82 -15.87 -5.69 -1.75
CA ALA A 82 -14.46 -5.77 -1.40
C ALA A 82 -14.23 -6.75 -0.24
N ALA A 83 -15.01 -6.63 0.83
CA ALA A 83 -14.90 -7.51 1.99
C ALA A 83 -15.30 -8.95 1.70
N GLU A 84 -16.21 -9.20 0.75
CA GLU A 84 -16.60 -10.54 0.33
C GLU A 84 -15.48 -11.24 -0.47
N CYS A 85 -14.77 -10.50 -1.34
CA CYS A 85 -13.85 -11.09 -2.30
C CYS A 85 -12.37 -11.04 -1.88
N ALA A 86 -11.97 -10.01 -1.13
CA ALA A 86 -10.61 -9.81 -0.67
C ALA A 86 -10.41 -10.39 0.74
N SER A 87 -9.21 -10.87 1.03
CA SER A 87 -8.83 -11.26 2.39
C SER A 87 -8.86 -10.06 3.33
N ILE A 88 -8.42 -8.90 2.84
CA ILE A 88 -8.41 -7.63 3.56
C ILE A 88 -8.84 -6.53 2.62
N SER A 89 -9.77 -5.71 3.10
CA SER A 89 -10.16 -4.46 2.46
C SER A 89 -9.57 -3.25 3.19
N ILE A 90 -8.80 -2.43 2.51
CA ILE A 90 -8.34 -1.12 3.00
C ILE A 90 -9.20 -0.04 2.35
N VAL A 91 -10.13 0.50 3.12
CA VAL A 91 -11.02 1.59 2.70
C VAL A 91 -10.30 2.92 2.93
N THR A 92 -10.19 3.74 1.89
CA THR A 92 -9.42 4.98 1.92
C THR A 92 -10.06 6.09 1.09
N SER A 93 -9.49 7.29 1.15
CA SER A 93 -9.85 8.39 0.28
C SER A 93 -9.48 8.09 -1.18
N ASP A 94 -10.34 8.52 -2.10
CA ASP A 94 -10.04 8.60 -3.53
C ASP A 94 -10.19 10.07 -3.96
N ASN A 95 -11.26 10.46 -4.62
CA ASN A 95 -11.47 11.85 -5.02
C ASN A 95 -12.62 12.44 -4.16
N PRO A 96 -12.38 12.84 -2.90
CA PRO A 96 -13.42 13.29 -1.98
C PRO A 96 -14.10 14.59 -2.43
N ARG A 97 -13.44 15.42 -3.25
CA ARG A 97 -13.97 16.70 -3.71
C ARG A 97 -14.45 17.55 -2.52
N SER A 98 -15.70 18.00 -2.50
CA SER A 98 -16.21 18.85 -1.43
C SER A 98 -16.76 18.11 -0.22
N GLU A 99 -16.89 16.79 -0.29
CA GLU A 99 -17.32 15.95 0.84
C GLU A 99 -16.15 15.67 1.81
N ASP A 100 -16.48 15.46 3.09
CA ASP A 100 -15.52 14.97 4.08
C ASP A 100 -15.08 13.53 3.71
N PRO A 101 -13.77 13.27 3.53
CA PRO A 101 -13.27 11.93 3.23
C PRO A 101 -13.72 10.88 4.25
N GLU A 102 -13.78 11.23 5.54
CA GLU A 102 -14.15 10.30 6.61
C GLU A 102 -15.62 9.88 6.47
N ASP A 103 -16.51 10.80 6.13
CA ASP A 103 -17.93 10.50 5.89
C ASP A 103 -18.11 9.51 4.73
N ILE A 104 -17.32 9.66 3.66
CA ILE A 104 -17.34 8.73 2.52
C ILE A 104 -16.84 7.35 2.97
N ILE A 105 -15.72 7.30 3.69
CA ILE A 105 -15.11 6.07 4.21
C ILE A 105 -16.10 5.33 5.09
N GLN A 106 -16.78 6.02 6.01
CA GLN A 106 -17.77 5.43 6.89
C GLN A 106 -18.96 4.83 6.12
N GLN A 107 -19.42 5.47 5.04
CA GLN A 107 -20.48 4.92 4.19
C GLN A 107 -20.04 3.64 3.44
N VAL A 108 -18.76 3.56 3.05
CA VAL A 108 -18.20 2.33 2.46
C VAL A 108 -18.03 1.25 3.54
N ALA A 109 -17.50 1.61 4.71
CA ALA A 109 -17.29 0.71 5.85
C ALA A 109 -18.60 0.06 6.33
N GLN A 110 -19.71 0.79 6.34
CA GLN A 110 -21.04 0.25 6.64
C GLN A 110 -21.40 -0.94 5.73
N GLY A 111 -21.01 -0.86 4.46
CA GLY A 111 -21.19 -1.95 3.50
C GLY A 111 -20.41 -3.21 3.88
N ALA A 112 -19.13 -3.06 4.20
CA ALA A 112 -18.29 -4.16 4.66
C ALA A 112 -18.84 -4.77 5.98
N ALA A 113 -19.16 -3.93 6.96
CA ALA A 113 -19.73 -4.36 8.22
C ALA A 113 -21.08 -5.10 8.06
N SER A 114 -21.90 -4.72 7.08
CA SER A 114 -23.21 -5.33 6.84
C SER A 114 -23.16 -6.82 6.46
N ILE A 115 -22.04 -7.29 5.91
CA ILE A 115 -21.81 -8.71 5.60
C ILE A 115 -21.06 -9.46 6.70
N GLY A 116 -20.87 -8.82 7.86
CA GLY A 116 -20.15 -9.40 9.01
C GLY A 116 -18.64 -9.24 8.95
N ALA A 117 -18.10 -8.36 8.08
CA ALA A 117 -16.68 -8.06 8.09
C ALA A 117 -16.27 -7.31 9.35
N VAL A 118 -15.12 -7.67 9.91
CA VAL A 118 -14.61 -7.09 11.16
C VAL A 118 -13.74 -5.87 10.83
N GLU A 119 -14.04 -4.75 11.47
CA GLU A 119 -13.17 -3.57 11.41
C GLU A 119 -11.92 -3.81 12.28
N LEU A 120 -10.76 -3.59 11.70
CA LEU A 120 -9.45 -3.82 12.32
C LEU A 120 -8.76 -2.49 12.59
N THR A 121 -8.06 -2.44 13.72
CA THR A 121 -7.10 -1.36 14.01
C THR A 121 -5.77 -1.60 13.29
N ILE A 122 -4.95 -0.56 13.15
CA ILE A 122 -3.59 -0.68 12.58
C ILE A 122 -2.73 -1.62 13.42
N GLU A 123 -2.88 -1.60 14.75
CA GLU A 123 -2.17 -2.49 15.65
C GLU A 123 -2.55 -3.96 15.44
N GLU A 124 -3.82 -4.25 15.16
CA GLU A 124 -4.29 -5.60 14.82
C GLU A 124 -3.83 -6.04 13.43
N LEU A 125 -3.76 -5.11 12.47
CA LEU A 125 -3.29 -5.35 11.10
C LEU A 125 -1.81 -5.76 11.05
N PHE A 126 -0.97 -5.20 11.93
CA PHE A 126 0.49 -5.41 11.93
C PHE A 126 1.03 -6.13 13.18
N GLY A 127 0.18 -6.63 14.06
CA GLY A 127 0.60 -7.30 15.30
C GLY A 127 1.17 -8.71 15.08
N ASP A 128 1.79 -9.30 16.11
CA ASP A 128 2.24 -10.72 16.08
C ASP A 128 1.07 -11.71 15.97
N GLN A 129 -0.13 -11.23 16.31
CA GLN A 129 -1.42 -11.90 16.12
C GLN A 129 -2.09 -11.49 14.81
N ALA A 130 -1.37 -10.83 13.87
CA ALA A 130 -1.89 -10.43 12.56
C ALA A 130 -2.66 -11.63 12.02
N VAL A 131 -3.98 -11.49 12.08
CA VAL A 131 -4.90 -12.58 11.86
C VAL A 131 -4.50 -13.14 10.51
N ARG A 132 -4.20 -14.44 10.41
CA ARG A 132 -4.01 -15.02 9.08
C ARG A 132 -5.36 -14.92 8.40
N TYR A 133 -5.50 -13.87 7.60
CA TYR A 133 -6.73 -13.51 6.93
C TYR A 133 -7.18 -14.71 6.08
N GLY A 134 -8.40 -15.18 6.35
CA GLY A 134 -8.89 -16.48 5.89
C GLY A 134 -10.00 -17.05 6.78
N ASP A 135 -9.98 -16.74 8.07
CA ASP A 135 -11.04 -17.18 9.00
C ASP A 135 -12.29 -16.30 8.96
N PHE A 136 -12.15 -15.02 8.62
CA PHE A 136 -13.24 -14.07 8.47
C PHE A 136 -12.83 -12.88 7.60
N PRO A 137 -13.78 -12.21 6.91
CA PRO A 137 -13.51 -11.01 6.15
C PRO A 137 -13.16 -9.85 7.08
N GLY A 138 -12.05 -9.15 6.81
CA GLY A 138 -11.57 -8.01 7.59
C GLY A 138 -11.45 -6.74 6.75
N PHE A 139 -11.67 -5.58 7.38
CA PHE A 139 -11.41 -4.29 6.75
C PHE A 139 -10.75 -3.30 7.70
N VAL A 140 -10.08 -2.30 7.15
CA VAL A 140 -9.45 -1.21 7.89
C VAL A 140 -9.70 0.11 7.16
N CYS A 141 -9.95 1.17 7.92
CA CYS A 141 -10.17 2.51 7.39
C CYS A 141 -8.88 3.33 7.55
N LEU A 142 -8.36 3.85 6.44
CA LEU A 142 -7.19 4.75 6.42
C LEU A 142 -7.49 5.93 5.52
N GLU A 143 -7.71 7.11 6.10
CA GLU A 143 -8.10 8.31 5.35
C GLU A 143 -7.10 8.66 4.23
N ASP A 144 -5.81 8.70 4.55
CA ASP A 144 -4.76 9.04 3.59
C ASP A 144 -4.47 7.88 2.62
N ARG A 145 -4.76 8.09 1.34
CA ARG A 145 -4.59 7.08 0.28
C ARG A 145 -3.15 6.61 0.16
N LYS A 146 -2.18 7.51 0.31
CA LYS A 146 -0.76 7.15 0.28
C LYS A 146 -0.41 6.17 1.40
N THR A 147 -0.87 6.46 2.61
CA THR A 147 -0.70 5.59 3.77
C THR A 147 -1.38 4.24 3.57
N ALA A 148 -2.59 4.21 3.00
CA ALA A 148 -3.31 2.98 2.66
C ALA A 148 -2.56 2.10 1.66
N VAL A 149 -2.12 2.68 0.53
CA VAL A 149 -1.31 1.98 -0.48
C VAL A 149 -0.03 1.41 0.15
N HIS A 150 0.68 2.21 0.93
CA HIS A 150 1.91 1.77 1.58
C HIS A 150 1.67 0.69 2.63
N ALA A 151 0.59 0.77 3.40
CA ALA A 151 0.22 -0.24 4.38
C ALA A 151 -0.02 -1.59 3.70
N ALA A 152 -0.75 -1.60 2.58
CA ALA A 152 -0.97 -2.81 1.78
C ALA A 152 0.34 -3.42 1.27
N CYS A 153 1.23 -2.61 0.68
CA CYS A 153 2.51 -3.11 0.18
C CYS A 153 3.43 -3.66 1.29
N VAL A 154 3.37 -3.09 2.50
CA VAL A 154 4.15 -3.58 3.66
C VAL A 154 3.57 -4.87 4.24
N LEU A 155 2.24 -5.01 4.19
CA LEU A 155 1.54 -6.19 4.68
C LEU A 155 1.73 -7.40 3.76
N ALA A 156 1.83 -7.16 2.45
CA ALA A 156 1.93 -8.19 1.43
C ALA A 156 3.34 -8.81 1.36
N GLY A 157 3.39 -10.14 1.35
CA GLY A 157 4.58 -10.93 1.08
C GLY A 157 4.59 -11.54 -0.33
N PRO A 158 5.64 -12.30 -0.68
CA PRO A 158 5.67 -13.09 -1.91
C PRO A 158 4.46 -14.03 -2.02
N GLY A 159 3.83 -14.07 -3.19
CA GLY A 159 2.61 -14.84 -3.45
C GLY A 159 1.29 -14.12 -3.12
N ASP A 160 1.35 -13.00 -2.39
CA ASP A 160 0.20 -12.14 -2.14
C ASP A 160 -0.04 -11.19 -3.34
N ILE A 161 -1.30 -10.79 -3.50
CA ILE A 161 -1.73 -9.79 -4.48
C ILE A 161 -2.25 -8.55 -3.76
N VAL A 162 -1.76 -7.38 -4.16
CA VAL A 162 -2.28 -6.07 -3.76
C VAL A 162 -2.98 -5.44 -4.95
N LEU A 163 -4.29 -5.23 -4.86
CA LEU A 163 -5.05 -4.46 -5.84
C LEU A 163 -5.23 -3.01 -5.36
N LEU A 164 -4.75 -2.05 -6.14
CA LEU A 164 -5.01 -0.62 -5.98
C LEU A 164 -6.13 -0.22 -6.96
N ALA A 165 -7.36 -0.13 -6.47
CA ALA A 165 -8.54 0.11 -7.29
C ALA A 165 -9.05 1.55 -7.20
N GLY A 166 -9.68 2.00 -8.29
CA GLY A 166 -10.47 3.23 -8.37
C GLY A 166 -9.88 4.28 -9.31
N LYS A 167 -8.56 4.55 -9.22
CA LYS A 167 -7.91 5.64 -9.97
C LYS A 167 -7.35 5.21 -11.31
N GLY A 168 -6.90 3.96 -11.44
CA GLY A 168 -6.31 3.46 -12.69
C GLY A 168 -5.14 4.31 -13.17
N HIS A 169 -5.33 5.02 -14.29
CA HIS A 169 -4.30 5.88 -14.89
C HIS A 169 -4.38 7.35 -14.44
N GLU A 170 -5.32 7.71 -13.56
CA GLU A 170 -5.41 9.05 -12.97
C GLU A 170 -4.19 9.31 -12.08
N ASP A 171 -3.51 10.43 -12.32
CA ASP A 171 -2.29 10.88 -11.64
C ASP A 171 -2.53 12.08 -10.68
N TYR A 172 -3.78 12.24 -10.26
CA TYR A 172 -4.18 13.29 -9.33
C TYR A 172 -5.25 12.82 -8.34
N GLN A 173 -5.32 13.51 -7.21
CA GLN A 173 -6.39 13.42 -6.23
C GLN A 173 -7.13 14.76 -6.11
N VAL A 174 -8.46 14.73 -6.09
CA VAL A 174 -9.28 15.95 -6.00
C VAL A 174 -9.74 16.19 -4.56
N ILE A 175 -9.26 17.28 -3.94
CA ILE A 175 -9.65 17.73 -2.60
C ILE A 175 -10.20 19.15 -2.72
N GLY A 176 -11.48 19.34 -2.37
CA GLY A 176 -12.22 20.56 -2.67
C GLY A 176 -12.20 20.85 -4.16
N GLN A 177 -11.56 21.97 -4.53
CA GLN A 177 -11.39 22.40 -5.92
C GLN A 177 -9.96 22.13 -6.46
N GLU A 178 -9.06 21.65 -5.60
CA GLU A 178 -7.66 21.45 -5.96
C GLU A 178 -7.42 20.05 -6.51
N ARG A 179 -6.50 19.96 -7.48
CA ARG A 179 -5.94 18.70 -7.97
C ARG A 179 -4.51 18.60 -7.47
N ILE A 180 -4.29 17.73 -6.51
CA ILE A 180 -2.96 17.43 -6.01
C ILE A 180 -2.39 16.23 -6.76
N PHE A 181 -1.08 16.20 -6.99
CA PHE A 181 -0.44 15.06 -7.64
C PHE A 181 -0.56 13.81 -6.76
N PHE A 182 -1.08 12.74 -7.35
CA PHE A 182 -1.20 11.44 -6.70
C PHE A 182 -1.38 10.35 -7.77
N ASP A 183 -0.46 9.39 -7.84
CA ASP A 183 -0.52 8.30 -8.81
C ASP A 183 -0.31 6.96 -8.08
N ASP A 184 -1.32 6.08 -8.14
CA ASP A 184 -1.26 4.75 -7.51
C ASP A 184 -0.08 3.90 -8.02
N ARG A 185 0.38 4.10 -9.26
CA ARG A 185 1.53 3.38 -9.82
C ARG A 185 2.82 3.83 -9.13
N VAL A 186 2.96 5.14 -8.94
CA VAL A 186 4.10 5.73 -8.26
C VAL A 186 4.10 5.37 -6.78
N GLU A 187 2.95 5.47 -6.11
CA GLU A 187 2.85 5.16 -4.68
C GLU A 187 2.90 3.64 -4.41
N GLY A 188 2.43 2.81 -5.33
CA GLY A 188 2.63 1.36 -5.30
C GLY A 188 4.11 1.01 -5.36
N LEU A 189 4.87 1.64 -6.27
CA LEU A 189 6.32 1.46 -6.38
C LEU A 189 7.04 1.99 -5.12
N ASN A 190 6.63 3.14 -4.58
CA ASN A 190 7.17 3.68 -3.33
C ASN A 190 6.88 2.74 -2.14
N GLY A 191 5.71 2.11 -2.12
CA GLY A 191 5.32 1.09 -1.16
C GLY A 191 6.23 -0.13 -1.23
N LEU A 192 6.53 -0.61 -2.44
CA LEU A 192 7.48 -1.73 -2.65
C LEU A 192 8.92 -1.35 -2.30
N LEU A 193 9.33 -0.10 -2.55
CA LEU A 193 10.67 0.42 -2.25
C LEU A 193 10.95 0.54 -0.74
N ARG A 194 9.92 0.46 0.12
CA ARG A 194 10.13 0.52 1.57
C ARG A 194 10.97 -0.67 1.99
N TRP A 195 12.22 -0.37 2.35
CA TRP A 195 13.19 -1.35 2.81
C TRP A 195 12.61 -2.14 3.98
N THR A 196 12.31 -3.41 3.75
CA THR A 196 12.08 -4.35 4.84
C THR A 196 13.38 -4.42 5.67
N ILE A 197 13.25 -4.63 6.99
CA ILE A 197 14.42 -4.81 7.86
C ILE A 197 15.42 -5.83 7.30
N PRO A 198 14.99 -6.95 6.68
CA PRO A 198 15.90 -7.86 5.97
C PRO A 198 16.71 -7.22 4.83
N HIS A 199 16.12 -6.34 4.00
CA HIS A 199 16.86 -5.63 2.95
C HIS A 199 17.90 -4.67 3.51
N LEU A 200 17.54 -3.93 4.57
CA LEU A 200 18.46 -3.06 5.30
C LEU A 200 19.57 -3.89 5.96
N LEU A 201 19.24 -5.00 6.62
CA LEU A 201 20.22 -5.88 7.26
C LEU A 201 21.14 -6.54 6.22
N LYS A 202 20.62 -6.98 5.07
CA LYS A 202 21.42 -7.52 3.96
C LYS A 202 22.38 -6.45 3.43
N ALA A 203 21.94 -5.21 3.23
CA ALA A 203 22.82 -4.11 2.81
C ALA A 203 23.85 -3.71 3.89
N LEU A 204 23.45 -3.68 5.17
CA LEU A 204 24.32 -3.30 6.29
C LEU A 204 25.32 -4.39 6.69
N GLN A 205 24.99 -5.66 6.46
CA GLN A 205 25.87 -6.82 6.73
C GLN A 205 26.81 -7.14 5.56
N GLY A 206 26.95 -6.22 4.59
CA GLY A 206 27.85 -6.39 3.43
C GLY A 206 27.29 -7.28 2.33
N GLY A 207 25.98 -7.53 2.32
CA GLY A 207 25.30 -8.24 1.24
C GLY A 207 25.39 -7.47 -0.07
N THR A 208 25.64 -8.22 -1.15
CA THR A 208 25.79 -7.67 -2.49
C THR A 208 24.41 -7.30 -3.06
N ILE A 209 24.18 -6.02 -3.37
CA ILE A 209 23.05 -5.62 -4.22
C ILE A 209 23.53 -5.84 -5.66
N ILE A 210 23.02 -6.90 -6.30
CA ILE A 210 23.41 -7.26 -7.67
C ILE A 210 22.68 -6.31 -8.61
N GLN A 211 23.39 -5.29 -9.11
CA GLN A 211 22.94 -4.55 -10.28
C GLN A 211 23.35 -5.35 -11.51
N HIS A 212 22.37 -5.78 -12.33
CA HIS A 212 22.67 -6.44 -13.60
C HIS A 212 23.52 -5.50 -14.47
N GLY A 213 24.81 -5.82 -14.62
CA GLY A 213 25.63 -5.36 -15.75
C GLY A 213 26.77 -4.38 -15.48
N LYS A 214 26.95 -3.74 -14.31
CA LYS A 214 28.14 -2.91 -14.03
C LYS A 214 28.47 -2.82 -12.52
N GLN A 215 29.76 -3.00 -12.24
CA GLN A 215 30.49 -3.03 -10.95
C GLN A 215 29.68 -3.02 -9.63
N THR A 216 29.92 -4.06 -8.83
CA THR A 216 29.59 -4.14 -7.41
C THR A 216 30.16 -2.95 -6.65
N GLY A 217 29.30 -2.00 -6.27
CA GLY A 217 29.65 -0.94 -5.33
C GLY A 217 29.42 -1.40 -3.89
N LEU A 218 30.46 -1.39 -3.06
CA LEU A 218 30.29 -1.39 -1.60
C LEU A 218 29.61 -0.07 -1.21
N PHE A 219 28.54 -0.12 -0.42
CA PHE A 219 28.03 1.10 0.20
C PHE A 219 29.13 1.66 1.11
N GLY A 220 29.58 2.88 0.79
CA GLY A 220 30.47 3.64 1.66
C GLY A 220 29.78 3.96 2.99
N GLN A 221 30.57 4.43 3.97
CA GLN A 221 30.08 4.82 5.28
C GLN A 221 28.86 5.74 5.20
N ILE A 222 27.77 5.34 5.84
CA ILE A 222 26.56 6.15 5.97
C ILE A 222 26.90 7.34 6.88
N SER A 223 26.92 8.55 6.33
CA SER A 223 27.07 9.79 7.12
C SER A 223 25.71 10.26 7.61
N THR A 224 25.59 10.50 8.91
CA THR A 224 24.42 11.16 9.52
C THR A 224 24.64 12.65 9.76
N ASP A 225 25.76 13.21 9.30
CA ASP A 225 26.09 14.64 9.46
C ASP A 225 25.72 15.43 8.21
N THR A 226 24.78 16.37 8.36
CA THR A 226 24.28 17.22 7.27
C THR A 226 25.26 18.30 6.83
N ARG A 227 26.42 18.44 7.48
CA ARG A 227 27.42 19.47 7.16
C ARG A 227 28.52 18.98 6.22
N THR A 228 28.57 17.68 5.93
CA THR A 228 29.54 17.08 4.99
C THR A 228 28.81 16.60 3.73
N TRP A 229 29.08 17.27 2.60
CA TRP A 229 28.54 16.87 1.30
C TRP A 229 29.46 15.83 0.65
N TYR A 230 28.96 14.60 0.49
CA TYR A 230 29.54 13.59 -0.39
C TYR A 230 28.61 13.33 -1.58
N LYS A 231 29.17 12.99 -2.74
CA LYS A 231 28.39 12.43 -3.86
C LYS A 231 27.89 11.03 -3.45
N GLY A 232 26.64 10.95 -3.03
CA GLY A 232 25.96 9.71 -2.64
C GLY A 232 24.46 9.94 -2.46
N ILE A 233 23.68 8.85 -2.42
CA ILE A 233 22.23 8.89 -2.23
C ILE A 233 21.93 9.27 -0.77
N PHE A 234 21.21 10.39 -0.59
CA PHE A 234 20.78 10.88 0.72
C PHE A 234 19.47 10.18 1.10
N LEU A 235 19.47 9.37 2.16
CA LEU A 235 18.25 8.79 2.73
C LEU A 235 17.88 9.60 3.97
N SER A 236 16.77 10.34 3.91
CA SER A 236 16.21 10.98 5.11
C SER A 236 15.38 9.95 5.90
N PRO A 237 15.54 9.83 7.22
CA PRO A 237 14.83 8.84 8.03
C PRO A 237 13.45 9.36 8.43
N TRP A 238 12.59 9.58 7.45
CA TRP A 238 11.15 9.77 7.64
C TRP A 238 10.46 8.61 6.90
N PRO A 239 10.06 7.53 7.63
CA PRO A 239 8.98 7.59 8.61
C PRO A 239 9.18 6.70 9.86
N VAL A 240 10.41 6.29 10.22
CA VAL A 240 10.62 5.55 11.50
C VAL A 240 10.17 6.38 12.71
N LYS A 241 10.20 7.72 12.59
CA LYS A 241 9.75 8.63 13.64
C LYS A 241 8.24 8.63 13.87
N ILE A 242 7.37 8.31 12.90
CA ILE A 242 5.91 8.42 13.12
C ILE A 242 5.42 7.24 13.96
N LEU A 243 5.84 6.02 13.63
CA LEU A 243 5.50 4.83 14.42
C LEU A 243 6.15 4.89 15.82
N THR A 244 7.41 5.33 15.90
CA THR A 244 8.12 5.45 17.19
C THR A 244 7.60 6.63 18.03
N ALA A 245 7.19 7.76 17.43
CA ALA A 245 6.66 8.91 18.16
C ALA A 245 5.24 8.66 18.70
N MET A 246 4.38 7.95 17.97
CA MET A 246 3.06 7.56 18.48
C MET A 246 3.17 6.62 19.69
N ILE A 247 4.12 5.69 19.66
CA ILE A 247 4.41 4.77 20.78
C ILE A 247 4.99 5.54 21.99
N ILE A 248 5.94 6.46 21.76
CA ILE A 248 6.57 7.26 22.84
C ILE A 248 5.59 8.26 23.47
N PHE A 249 4.69 8.88 22.68
CA PHE A 249 3.75 9.89 23.19
C PHE A 249 2.68 9.25 24.10
N ARG A 250 2.22 8.03 23.80
CA ARG A 250 1.29 7.27 24.68
C ARG A 250 1.96 6.75 25.96
N LEU A 251 3.24 6.39 25.93
CA LEU A 251 3.99 5.97 27.13
C LEU A 251 4.22 7.13 28.12
N ARG A 252 4.23 8.38 27.64
CA ARG A 252 4.43 9.59 28.45
C ARG A 252 3.24 9.94 29.36
N GLN A 253 2.06 9.37 29.09
CA GLN A 253 0.81 9.66 29.81
C GLN A 253 0.52 8.69 30.97
N ARG A 254 1.37 7.67 31.19
CA ARG A 254 1.28 6.80 32.38
C ARG A 254 2.19 7.33 33.50
N PRO A 255 1.66 7.74 34.66
CA PRO A 255 2.50 8.14 35.78
C PRO A 255 3.22 6.91 36.35
N GLY A 256 4.55 6.83 36.18
CA GLY A 256 5.37 5.83 36.89
C GLY A 256 6.60 5.28 36.19
N LEU A 257 6.75 5.41 34.86
CA LEU A 257 7.91 4.85 34.15
C LEU A 257 8.96 5.92 33.83
N ARG A 258 10.03 5.97 34.66
CA ARG A 258 11.28 6.68 34.33
C ARG A 258 12.04 5.87 33.28
N CYS A 259 12.14 6.40 32.05
CA CYS A 259 13.01 5.83 31.02
C CYS A 259 14.46 6.35 31.22
N LEU A 260 15.38 5.41 31.47
CA LEU A 260 16.82 5.62 31.50
C LEU A 260 17.36 5.55 30.06
N LEU A 261 17.54 6.70 29.42
CA LEU A 261 18.45 6.83 28.29
C LEU A 261 19.46 7.91 28.66
N SER A 262 20.62 7.45 29.17
CA SER A 262 21.74 8.33 29.46
C SER A 262 22.29 8.89 28.16
N SER A 263 22.32 10.21 28.07
CA SER A 263 23.12 10.92 27.09
C SER A 263 24.60 10.61 27.30
N ARG A 264 25.27 10.16 26.26
CA ARG A 264 26.70 10.46 26.11
C ARG A 264 26.88 11.21 24.80
N LYS A 265 27.22 12.48 24.98
CA LYS A 265 27.69 13.43 23.98
C LYS A 265 28.99 12.91 23.35
N CYS A 266 29.06 12.90 22.04
CA CYS A 266 30.00 13.66 21.20
C CYS A 266 29.79 13.28 19.73
#